data_AF-A0A822DBF3-F1
#
_entry.id   AF-A0A822DBF3-F1
#
_cell.length_a   1.000
_cell.length_b   1.000
_cell.length_c   1.000
_cell.angle_alpha   90.00
_cell.angle_beta   90.00
_cell.angle_gamma   90.00
#
_symmetry.space_group_name_H-M   'P 1'
#
loop_
_entity.id
_entity.type
_entity.pdbx_description
1 polymer ?
#
loop_
_entity_poly.entity_id
_entity_poly.type
_entity_poly.pdbx_seq_one_letter_code
_entity_poly.pdbx_strand_id
1 'polypeptide(L)'
;SIYTYWEHEIFTCLVELVIRNICQFYENIFGTTSLFIVDVILAPPHIKLQPPLEEIINSIRRSAHGISQLPKHFIRWLHGTCISCPVIPVLDENLQSPDLTFNNDVKQHPDV
;
A
#
# COMPACT_ATOMS: atom_id res chain seq x y z
N SER A 1 -18.84 23.23 2.33
CA SER A 1 -19.90 22.39 2.94
C SER A 1 -19.27 21.54 4.04
N ILE A 2 -20.05 21.02 4.99
CA ILE A 2 -19.56 20.06 6.00
C ILE A 2 -18.94 18.82 5.35
N TYR A 3 -19.48 18.39 4.20
CA TYR A 3 -18.95 17.25 3.44
C TYR A 3 -17.57 17.53 2.84
N THR A 4 -17.36 18.73 2.29
CA THR A 4 -16.05 19.13 1.73
C THR A 4 -14.97 19.14 2.80
N TYR A 5 -15.31 19.57 4.02
CA TYR A 5 -14.38 19.55 5.15
C TYR A 5 -13.97 18.11 5.49
N TRP A 6 -14.94 17.21 5.66
CA TRP A 6 -14.63 15.81 5.97
C TRP A 6 -13.94 15.06 4.83
N GLU A 7 -14.26 15.38 3.57
CA GLU A 7 -13.56 14.82 2.40
C GLU A 7 -12.09 15.21 2.41
N HIS A 8 -11.78 16.47 2.74
CA HIS A 8 -10.40 16.95 2.92
C HIS A 8 -9.72 16.24 4.09
N GLU A 9 -10.34 16.22 5.28
CA GLU A 9 -9.75 15.58 6.47
C GLU A 9 -9.46 14.09 6.24
N ILE A 10 -10.39 13.34 5.63
CA ILE A 10 -10.18 11.93 5.31
C ILE A 10 -9.01 11.77 4.33
N PHE A 11 -8.96 12.58 3.27
CA PHE A 11 -7.86 12.55 2.32
C PHE A 11 -6.52 12.82 3.00
N THR A 12 -6.43 13.86 3.84
CA THR A 12 -5.23 14.18 4.62
C THR A 12 -4.83 13.01 5.52
N CYS A 13 -5.77 12.40 6.25
CA CYS A 13 -5.48 11.23 7.07
C CYS A 13 -4.97 10.04 6.25
N LEU A 14 -5.48 9.82 5.04
CA LEU A 14 -5.01 8.73 4.16
C LEU A 14 -3.60 8.99 3.60
N VAL A 15 -3.28 10.24 3.27
CA VAL A 15 -1.91 10.62 2.88
C VAL A 15 -0.96 10.40 4.05
N GLU A 16 -1.31 10.89 5.25
CA GLU A 16 -0.51 10.68 6.45
C GLU A 16 -0.35 9.20 6.81
N LEU A 17 -1.39 8.40 6.64
CA LEU A 17 -1.33 6.95 6.83
C LEU A 17 -0.23 6.34 5.96
N VAL A 18 -0.23 6.64 4.66
CA VAL A 18 0.75 6.08 3.72
C VAL A 18 2.16 6.55 4.08
N ILE A 19 2.38 7.85 4.25
CA ILE A 19 3.69 8.42 4.55
C ILE A 19 4.25 7.86 5.85
N ARG A 20 3.47 7.89 6.95
CA ARG A 20 3.92 7.40 8.26
C ARG A 20 4.29 5.92 8.20
N ASN A 21 3.49 5.10 7.53
CA ASN A 21 3.78 3.67 7.41
C ASN A 21 5.04 3.42 6.55
N ILE A 22 5.27 4.18 5.47
CA ILE A 22 6.50 4.06 4.68
C ILE A 22 7.73 4.46 5.50
N CYS A 23 7.67 5.59 6.22
CA CYS A 23 8.77 6.03 7.08
C CYS A 23 9.08 5.00 8.16
N GLN A 24 8.07 4.50 8.88
CA GLN A 24 8.25 3.45 9.89
C GLN A 24 8.79 2.15 9.29
N PHE A 25 8.33 1.78 8.09
CA PHE A 25 8.84 0.60 7.39
C PHE A 25 10.32 0.75 7.03
N TYR A 26 10.72 1.92 6.54
CA TYR A 26 12.11 2.25 6.26
C TYR A 26 12.97 2.17 7.54
N GLU A 27 12.53 2.80 8.63
CA GLU A 27 13.23 2.78 9.92
C GLU A 27 13.40 1.35 10.45
N ASN A 28 12.39 0.49 10.29
CA ASN A 28 12.49 -0.90 10.71
C ASN A 28 13.48 -1.70 9.86
N ILE A 29 13.52 -1.49 8.53
CA ILE A 29 14.45 -2.20 7.63
C ILE A 29 15.89 -1.84 7.91
N PHE A 30 16.17 -0.56 8.10
CA PHE A 30 17.53 -0.04 8.31
C PHE A 30 17.88 0.11 9.80
N GLY A 31 16.97 -0.27 10.68
CA GLY A 31 17.14 -0.25 12.11
C GLY A 31 18.03 -1.38 12.61
N THR A 32 18.17 -1.47 13.93
CA THR A 32 19.00 -2.47 14.60
C THR A 32 18.24 -3.76 14.92
N THR A 33 16.92 -3.77 14.74
CA THR A 33 16.06 -4.91 15.00
C THR A 33 16.21 -5.96 13.91
N SER A 34 16.50 -7.21 14.28
CA SER A 34 16.52 -8.32 13.33
C SER A 34 15.10 -8.60 12.81
N LEU A 35 14.89 -8.43 11.50
CA LEU A 35 13.60 -8.68 10.83
C LEU A 35 13.52 -10.07 10.19
N PHE A 36 14.66 -10.68 9.89
CA PHE A 36 14.74 -11.94 9.17
C PHE A 36 15.75 -12.86 9.85
N ILE A 37 15.40 -14.14 9.91
CA ILE A 37 16.29 -15.22 10.30
C ILE A 37 16.60 -16.01 9.04
N VAL A 38 17.88 -16.33 8.84
CA VAL A 38 18.36 -17.06 7.67
C VAL A 38 19.17 -18.26 8.15
N ASP A 39 18.74 -19.44 7.76
CA ASP A 39 19.43 -20.69 8.03
C ASP A 39 20.55 -20.90 7.01
N VAL A 40 21.71 -21.34 7.51
CA VAL A 40 22.85 -21.73 6.67
C VAL A 40 22.84 -23.25 6.54
N ILE A 41 22.60 -23.74 5.33
CA ILE A 41 22.56 -25.16 5.03
C ILE A 41 23.83 -25.56 4.28
N LEU A 42 24.57 -26.49 4.88
CA LEU A 42 25.75 -27.11 4.27
C LEU A 42 25.30 -28.25 3.36
N ALA A 43 25.28 -28.01 2.05
CA ALA A 43 24.90 -28.99 1.04
C ALA A 43 26.07 -29.18 0.05
N PRO A 44 27.01 -30.11 0.32
CA PRO A 44 28.25 -30.23 -0.45
C PRO A 44 28.02 -30.27 -1.98
N PRO A 45 28.83 -29.55 -2.80
CA PRO A 45 29.96 -28.68 -2.44
C PRO A 45 29.57 -27.22 -2.12
N HIS A 46 28.29 -26.92 -1.90
CA HIS A 46 27.76 -25.56 -1.80
C HIS A 46 27.25 -25.20 -0.40
N ILE A 47 27.33 -23.91 -0.07
CA ILE A 47 26.64 -23.33 1.08
C ILE A 47 25.36 -22.69 0.56
N LYS A 48 24.22 -22.99 1.16
CA LYS A 48 22.92 -22.42 0.79
C LYS A 48 22.35 -21.62 1.97
N LEU A 49 21.65 -20.54 1.65
CA LEU A 49 20.90 -19.71 2.60
C LEU A 49 19.40 -19.98 2.42
N GLN A 50 18.68 -20.14 3.53
CA GLN A 50 17.23 -20.33 3.52
C GLN A 50 16.55 -19.40 4.56
N PRO A 51 15.66 -18.47 4.16
CA PRO A 51 15.28 -18.19 2.77
C PRO A 51 16.43 -17.56 1.96
N PRO A 52 16.46 -17.74 0.63
CA PRO A 52 17.37 -17.04 -0.25
C PRO A 52 17.23 -15.51 -0.13
N LEU A 53 18.31 -14.78 -0.39
CA LEU A 53 18.30 -13.31 -0.36
C LEU A 53 17.21 -12.70 -1.27
N GLU A 54 16.97 -13.31 -2.42
CA GLU A 54 15.92 -12.88 -3.35
C GLU A 54 14.52 -12.92 -2.72
N GLU A 55 14.21 -13.94 -1.91
CA GLU A 55 12.93 -14.04 -1.22
C GLU A 55 12.77 -12.96 -0.15
N ILE A 56 13.86 -12.63 0.56
CA ILE A 56 13.89 -11.54 1.54
C ILE A 56 13.61 -10.20 0.84
N ILE A 57 14.30 -9.92 -0.27
CA ILE A 57 14.08 -8.70 -1.08
C ILE A 57 12.65 -8.66 -1.60
N ASN A 58 12.10 -9.78 -2.07
CA ASN A 58 10.72 -9.87 -2.54
C ASN A 58 9.70 -9.68 -1.42
N SER A 59 9.99 -10.13 -0.19
CA SER A 59 9.16 -9.86 0.99
C SER A 59 9.13 -8.36 1.33
N ILE A 60 10.30 -7.71 1.31
CA ILE A 60 10.42 -6.26 1.52
C ILE A 60 9.63 -5.48 0.47
N ARG A 61 9.81 -5.81 -0.82
CA ARG A 61 9.09 -5.16 -1.93
C ARG A 61 7.58 -5.33 -1.80
N ARG A 62 7.10 -6.54 -1.46
CA ARG A 62 5.66 -6.81 -1.27
C ARG A 62 5.09 -6.00 -0.12
N SER A 63 5.82 -5.87 0.98
CA SER A 63 5.40 -5.08 2.14
C SER A 63 5.29 -3.58 1.79
N ALA A 64 6.30 -3.02 1.14
CA ALA A 64 6.27 -1.63 0.65
C ALA A 64 5.11 -1.37 -0.33
N HIS A 65 4.90 -2.30 -1.28
CA HIS A 65 3.78 -2.21 -2.21
C HIS A 65 2.43 -2.31 -1.49
N GLY A 66 2.31 -3.17 -0.47
CA GLY A 66 1.12 -3.29 0.35
C GLY A 66 0.73 -1.97 1.03
N ILE A 67 1.71 -1.27 1.60
CA ILE A 67 1.51 0.04 2.24
C ILE A 67 0.95 1.07 1.24
N SER A 68 1.51 1.14 0.04
CA SER A 68 1.01 2.07 -1.01
C SER A 68 -0.36 1.70 -1.58
N GLN A 69 -0.86 0.49 -1.31
CA GLN A 69 -2.20 0.07 -1.68
C GLN A 69 -3.23 0.25 -0.55
N LEU A 70 -2.84 0.63 0.67
CA LEU A 70 -3.77 0.81 1.79
C LEU A 70 -4.97 1.72 1.44
N PRO A 71 -4.79 2.86 0.73
CA PRO A 71 -5.90 3.73 0.34
C PRO A 71 -6.96 3.07 -0.57
N LYS A 72 -6.65 1.94 -1.22
CA LYS A 72 -7.62 1.21 -2.08
C LYS A 72 -8.79 0.66 -1.29
N HIS A 73 -8.62 0.41 0.01
CA HIS A 73 -9.70 -0.10 0.86
C HIS A 73 -10.71 1.00 1.22
N PHE A 74 -10.43 2.26 0.88
CA PHE A 74 -11.29 3.41 1.16
C PHE A 74 -12.01 3.83 -0.12
N ILE A 75 -13.30 3.49 -0.19
CA ILE A 75 -14.19 3.92 -1.27
C ILE A 75 -14.29 5.44 -1.33
N ARG A 76 -14.41 5.96 -2.54
CA ARG A 76 -14.65 7.39 -2.80
C ARG A 76 -16.14 7.70 -2.88
N TRP A 77 -16.45 8.94 -2.56
CA TRP A 77 -17.79 9.48 -2.39
C TRP A 77 -18.00 10.52 -3.49
N LEU A 78 -19.23 10.76 -3.92
CA LEU A 78 -19.50 11.83 -4.87
C LEU A 78 -19.10 13.17 -4.24
N HIS A 79 -18.34 13.97 -4.99
CA HIS A 79 -17.72 15.20 -4.49
C HIS A 79 -18.71 16.12 -3.76
N GLY A 80 -18.34 16.56 -2.56
CA GLY A 80 -19.19 17.43 -1.74
C GLY A 80 -20.46 16.76 -1.19
N THR A 81 -20.55 15.43 -1.23
CA THR A 81 -21.68 14.65 -0.70
C THR A 81 -21.23 13.50 0.22
N CYS A 82 -22.22 12.84 0.85
CA CYS A 82 -22.05 11.58 1.61
C CYS A 82 -22.48 10.34 0.80
N ILE A 83 -22.63 10.49 -0.51
CA ILE A 83 -23.20 9.43 -1.36
C ILE A 83 -22.04 8.61 -1.92
N SER A 84 -22.05 7.30 -1.65
CA SER A 84 -21.09 6.38 -2.24
C SER A 84 -21.11 6.49 -3.76
N CYS A 85 -19.94 6.51 -4.40
CA CYS A 85 -19.87 6.54 -5.85
C CYS A 85 -20.60 5.31 -6.43
N PRO A 86 -21.54 5.51 -7.39
CA PRO A 86 -22.21 4.39 -8.02
C PRO A 86 -21.20 3.53 -8.77
N VAL A 87 -21.43 2.21 -8.76
CA VAL A 87 -20.64 1.29 -9.58
C VAL A 87 -20.83 1.69 -11.04
N ILE A 88 -19.73 2.04 -11.72
CA ILE A 88 -19.76 2.35 -13.15
C ILE A 88 -19.71 0.99 -13.88
N PRO A 89 -20.81 0.55 -14.53
CA PRO A 89 -20.78 -0.68 -15.30
C PRO A 89 -19.79 -0.53 -16.45
N VAL A 90 -18.87 -1.49 -16.59
CA VAL A 90 -17.94 -1.51 -17.73
C VAL A 90 -18.69 -2.07 -18.93
N LEU A 91 -18.53 -1.45 -20.10
CA LEU A 91 -19.13 -1.93 -21.36
C LEU A 91 -18.54 -3.28 -21.81
N ASP A 92 -17.36 -3.64 -21.32
CA ASP A 92 -16.70 -4.91 -21.54
C ASP A 92 -16.88 -5.81 -20.31
N GLU A 93 -17.58 -6.92 -20.51
CA GLU A 93 -17.85 -7.95 -19.51
C GLU A 93 -16.58 -8.63 -18.95
N ASN A 94 -15.44 -8.49 -19.62
CA ASN A 94 -14.14 -8.99 -19.16
C ASN A 94 -13.37 -7.98 -18.30
N LEU A 95 -13.84 -6.74 -18.19
CA LEU A 95 -13.21 -5.71 -17.35
C LEU A 95 -14.02 -5.45 -16.08
N GLN A 96 -13.33 -5.51 -14.95
CA GLN A 96 -13.90 -5.12 -13.67
C GLN A 96 -14.09 -3.61 -13.61
N SER A 97 -15.23 -3.15 -13.07
CA SER A 97 -15.48 -1.73 -12.83
C SER A 97 -14.34 -1.13 -12.04
N PRO A 98 -13.75 0.01 -12.46
CA PRO A 98 -12.68 0.62 -11.71
C PRO A 98 -13.22 1.02 -10.34
N ASP A 99 -12.63 0.46 -9.28
CA ASP A 99 -12.95 0.87 -7.91
C ASP A 99 -12.58 2.35 -7.74
N LEU A 100 -13.60 3.20 -7.64
CA LEU A 100 -13.42 4.61 -7.35
C LEU A 100 -13.04 4.74 -5.88
N THR A 101 -11.74 4.80 -5.62
CA THR A 101 -11.14 4.87 -4.29
C THR A 101 -10.27 6.10 -4.16
N PHE A 102 -9.98 6.52 -2.94
CA PHE A 102 -9.01 7.60 -2.67
C PHE A 102 -7.60 7.27 -3.12
N ASN A 103 -7.32 6.01 -3.46
CA ASN A 103 -5.99 5.56 -3.90
C ASN A 103 -5.44 6.33 -5.10
N ASN A 104 -6.29 6.73 -6.05
CA ASN A 104 -5.81 7.48 -7.21
C ASN A 104 -5.36 8.89 -6.82
N ASP A 105 -6.06 9.52 -5.87
CA ASP A 105 -5.71 10.86 -5.38
C ASP A 105 -4.45 10.81 -4.51
N VAL A 106 -4.38 9.83 -3.60
CA VAL A 106 -3.25 9.68 -2.68
C VAL A 106 -1.96 9.42 -3.45
N LYS A 107 -1.99 8.63 -4.53
CA LYS A 107 -0.83 8.40 -5.41
C LYS A 107 -0.40 9.61 -6.24
N GLN A 108 -1.24 10.63 -6.36
CA GLN A 108 -0.89 11.90 -7.03
C GLN A 108 -0.35 12.93 -6.04
N HIS A 109 -0.39 12.66 -4.73
CA HIS A 109 0.16 13.55 -3.73
C HIS A 109 1.68 13.60 -3.86
N PRO A 110 2.32 14.79 -3.86
CA PRO A 110 3.76 14.92 -4.14
C PRO A 110 4.67 14.20 -3.13
N ASP A 111 4.18 14.03 -1.90
CA ASP A 111 4.92 13.38 -0.81
C ASP A 111 4.71 11.86 -0.71
N VAL A 112 3.92 11.26 -1.61
CA VAL A 112 3.61 9.82 -1.67
C VAL A 112 4.26 9.18 -2.90
#